data_AF-A0A127B8A2-F1
#
_entry.id   AF-A0A127B8A2-F1
#
_cell.length_a   1.000
_cell.length_b   1.000
_cell.length_c   1.000
_cell.angle_alpha   90.00
_cell.angle_beta   90.00
_cell.angle_gamma   90.00
#
_symmetry.space_group_name_H-M   'P 1'
#
loop_
_entity.id
_entity.type
_entity.pdbx_description
1 polymer ?
#
loop_
_entity_poly.entity_id
_entity_poly.type
_entity_poly.pdbx_seq_one_letter_code
_entity_poly.pdbx_strand_id
1 'polypeptide(L)'
;MLFDTFPTFLKHWNGTEESWLRYIQEYPELFEKIKWDYERYKMDWREYLKLLTKRNTEELKLAYENLLKVLPEVERKIKTLFDVKDYNIVIYVGLENGAGWVTEFMGRPSILFGLEAIAELKWYEKLEGLIAHEFGHLVHWLLRGEDIEKLEDEQIIWLYTEGFAQRIEDLITGRPWHFEKERWFEWCEEHEKLLKKEFLRRIKKKEPLNPFFGSWYQLFGKQFLGYYLGYKFIVWLERQYELTEIARLEKNMIKEKIMEFLT
;
A
#
# COMPACT_ATOMS: atom_id res chain seq x y z
N MET A 1 -5.16 -17.86 -1.10
CA MET A 1 -6.26 -18.17 -2.06
C MET A 1 -6.55 -16.92 -2.87
N LEU A 2 -6.94 -17.05 -4.14
CA LEU A 2 -7.38 -15.91 -4.95
C LEU A 2 -8.89 -15.76 -4.84
N PHE A 3 -9.34 -14.61 -4.32
CA PHE A 3 -10.74 -14.19 -4.28
C PHE A 3 -10.97 -13.14 -5.37
N ASP A 4 -11.33 -13.61 -6.56
CA ASP A 4 -11.68 -12.74 -7.66
C ASP A 4 -13.19 -12.43 -7.65
N THR A 5 -13.52 -11.18 -7.35
CA THR A 5 -14.91 -10.72 -7.26
C THR A 5 -15.36 -9.96 -8.52
N PHE A 6 -14.45 -9.72 -9.47
CA PHE A 6 -14.73 -8.91 -10.65
C PHE A 6 -15.80 -9.51 -11.59
N PRO A 7 -15.87 -10.83 -11.82
CA PRO A 7 -16.98 -11.43 -12.58
C PRO A 7 -18.36 -11.16 -11.95
N THR A 8 -18.45 -11.21 -10.61
CA THR A 8 -19.67 -10.91 -9.87
C THR A 8 -20.03 -9.43 -9.97
N PHE A 9 -19.02 -8.55 -9.90
CA PHE A 9 -19.22 -7.12 -10.15
C PHE A 9 -19.83 -6.89 -11.54
N LEU A 10 -19.25 -7.45 -12.60
CA LEU A 10 -19.76 -7.29 -13.98
C LEU A 10 -21.19 -7.83 -14.16
N LYS A 11 -21.57 -8.89 -13.43
CA LYS A 11 -22.92 -9.44 -13.47
C LYS A 11 -23.97 -8.47 -12.92
N HIS A 12 -23.64 -7.74 -11.86
CA HIS A 12 -24.59 -6.82 -11.20
C HIS A 12 -24.55 -5.41 -11.77
N TRP A 13 -23.36 -4.95 -12.17
CA TRP A 13 -23.05 -3.57 -12.47
C TRP A 13 -23.87 -3.02 -13.65
N ASN A 14 -24.63 -1.97 -13.39
CA ASN A 14 -25.40 -1.25 -14.41
C ASN A 14 -25.16 0.27 -14.36
N GLY A 15 -24.10 0.71 -13.66
CA GLY A 15 -23.77 2.13 -13.49
C GLY A 15 -24.44 2.81 -12.29
N THR A 16 -25.13 2.08 -11.41
CA THR A 16 -25.88 2.65 -10.27
C THR A 16 -25.30 2.24 -8.91
N GLU A 17 -25.57 3.04 -7.88
CA GLU A 17 -25.22 2.72 -6.49
C GLU A 17 -25.85 1.41 -6.04
N GLU A 18 -27.11 1.17 -6.39
CA GLU A 18 -27.84 -0.05 -6.04
C GLU A 18 -27.20 -1.30 -6.66
N SER A 19 -26.66 -1.18 -7.88
CA SER A 19 -25.96 -2.31 -8.51
C SER A 19 -24.65 -2.66 -7.83
N TRP A 20 -23.91 -1.65 -7.37
CA TRP A 20 -22.69 -1.89 -6.59
C TRP A 20 -23.01 -2.47 -5.21
N LEU A 21 -24.06 -1.96 -4.55
CA LEU A 21 -24.50 -2.49 -3.27
C LEU A 21 -24.90 -3.98 -3.38
N ARG A 22 -25.66 -4.37 -4.41
CA ARG A 22 -25.98 -5.79 -4.66
C ARG A 22 -24.74 -6.64 -4.84
N TYR A 23 -23.72 -6.14 -5.56
CA TYR A 23 -22.45 -6.82 -5.72
C TYR A 23 -21.71 -6.99 -4.38
N ILE A 24 -21.46 -5.91 -3.66
CA ILE A 24 -20.58 -5.95 -2.48
C ILE A 24 -21.22 -6.67 -1.29
N GLN A 25 -22.56 -6.71 -1.23
CA GLN A 25 -23.31 -7.48 -0.23
C GLN A 25 -23.14 -9.01 -0.37
N GLU A 26 -22.72 -9.53 -1.52
CA GLU A 26 -22.34 -10.94 -1.66
C GLU A 26 -21.01 -11.26 -0.95
N TYR A 27 -20.24 -10.23 -0.58
CA TYR A 27 -18.94 -10.33 0.08
C TYR A 27 -18.93 -9.53 1.40
N PRO A 28 -19.69 -9.97 2.42
CA PRO A 28 -19.94 -9.16 3.63
C PRO A 28 -18.66 -8.75 4.36
N GLU A 29 -17.66 -9.63 4.49
CA GLU A 29 -16.40 -9.30 5.14
C GLU A 29 -15.61 -8.25 4.36
N LEU A 30 -15.58 -8.35 3.03
CA LEU A 30 -14.94 -7.33 2.18
C LEU A 30 -15.68 -6.00 2.27
N PHE A 31 -17.01 -6.04 2.39
CA PHE A 31 -17.80 -4.83 2.60
C PHE A 31 -17.48 -4.16 3.93
N GLU A 32 -17.34 -4.94 5.01
CA GLU A 32 -16.90 -4.41 6.31
C GLU A 32 -15.51 -3.75 6.19
N LYS A 33 -14.58 -4.34 5.45
CA LYS A 33 -13.25 -3.75 5.22
C LYS A 33 -13.31 -2.41 4.50
N ILE A 34 -14.11 -2.31 3.45
CA ILE A 34 -14.32 -1.05 2.72
C ILE A 34 -14.91 0.03 3.64
N LYS A 35 -15.89 -0.32 4.47
CA LYS A 35 -16.51 0.63 5.41
C LYS A 35 -15.54 1.08 6.50
N TRP A 36 -14.85 0.11 7.10
CA TRP A 36 -13.88 0.35 8.17
C TRP A 36 -12.78 1.33 7.74
N ASP A 37 -12.30 1.22 6.50
CA ASP A 37 -11.26 2.11 5.96
C ASP A 37 -11.69 3.59 5.93
N TYR A 38 -12.98 3.91 5.74
CA TYR A 38 -13.48 5.29 5.92
C TYR A 38 -13.70 5.65 7.38
N GLU A 39 -14.27 4.72 8.15
CA GLU A 39 -14.63 4.96 9.55
C GLU A 39 -13.40 5.24 10.43
N ARG A 40 -12.24 4.63 10.14
CA ARG A 40 -10.97 4.93 10.85
C ARG A 40 -10.52 6.38 10.67
N TYR A 41 -10.94 7.05 9.60
CA TYR A 41 -10.72 8.48 9.37
C TYR A 41 -11.90 9.37 9.78
N LYS A 42 -12.90 8.80 10.47
CA LYS A 42 -14.16 9.45 10.87
C LYS A 42 -14.96 9.98 9.69
N MET A 43 -14.91 9.26 8.56
CA MET A 43 -15.65 9.57 7.33
C MET A 43 -16.81 8.59 7.15
N ASP A 44 -17.92 9.04 6.56
CA ASP A 44 -19.02 8.14 6.14
C ASP A 44 -18.76 7.66 4.72
N TRP A 45 -18.56 6.35 4.56
CA TRP A 45 -18.35 5.71 3.26
C TRP A 45 -19.46 5.99 2.25
N ARG A 46 -20.69 6.29 2.71
CA ARG A 46 -21.81 6.64 1.82
C ARG A 46 -21.55 7.90 1.01
N GLU A 47 -20.77 8.84 1.53
CA GLU A 47 -20.39 10.05 0.81
C GLU A 47 -19.52 9.78 -0.42
N TYR A 48 -18.94 8.57 -0.50
CA TYR A 48 -18.06 8.11 -1.56
C TYR A 48 -18.81 7.28 -2.62
N LEU A 49 -20.09 6.95 -2.43
CA LEU A 49 -20.92 6.31 -3.46
C LEU A 49 -21.02 7.14 -4.74
N LYS A 50 -20.91 8.48 -4.65
CA LYS A 50 -20.86 9.36 -5.82
C LYS A 50 -19.69 9.06 -6.76
N LEU A 51 -18.59 8.47 -6.26
CA LEU A 51 -17.41 8.10 -7.06
C LEU A 51 -17.71 6.96 -8.03
N LEU A 52 -18.76 6.18 -7.77
CA LEU A 52 -19.25 5.13 -8.67
C LEU A 52 -19.54 5.65 -10.09
N THR A 53 -19.95 6.92 -10.21
CA THR A 53 -20.23 7.57 -11.50
C THR A 53 -19.00 7.74 -12.38
N LYS A 54 -17.79 7.76 -11.78
CA LYS A 54 -16.52 7.83 -12.53
C LYS A 54 -16.15 6.50 -13.17
N ARG A 55 -16.76 5.40 -12.74
CA ARG A 55 -16.29 4.06 -13.11
C ARG A 55 -16.56 3.77 -14.57
N ASN A 56 -15.48 3.70 -15.34
CA ASN A 56 -15.48 3.20 -16.69
C ASN A 56 -15.19 1.69 -16.68
N THR A 57 -16.16 0.88 -17.09
CA THR A 57 -16.04 -0.58 -17.12
C THR A 57 -14.85 -1.06 -17.97
N GLU A 58 -14.51 -0.36 -19.05
CA GLU A 58 -13.36 -0.74 -19.89
C GLU A 58 -12.02 -0.44 -19.21
N GLU A 59 -11.93 0.64 -18.43
CA GLU A 59 -10.74 0.93 -17.62
C GLU A 59 -10.58 -0.09 -16.47
N LEU A 60 -11.68 -0.49 -15.84
CA LEU A 60 -11.66 -1.56 -14.83
C LEU A 60 -11.23 -2.91 -15.41
N LYS A 61 -11.72 -3.27 -16.60
CA LYS A 61 -11.28 -4.48 -17.32
C LYS A 61 -9.80 -4.41 -17.66
N LEU A 62 -9.31 -3.27 -18.14
CA LEU A 62 -7.89 -3.08 -18.43
C LEU A 62 -7.01 -3.25 -17.17
N ALA A 63 -7.43 -2.66 -16.05
CA ALA A 63 -6.76 -2.85 -14.76
C ALA A 63 -6.74 -4.33 -14.35
N TYR A 64 -7.88 -5.00 -14.46
CA TYR A 64 -8.05 -6.41 -14.11
C TYR A 64 -7.18 -7.34 -14.96
N GLU A 65 -7.22 -7.20 -16.28
CA GLU A 65 -6.46 -8.03 -17.22
C GLU A 65 -4.96 -7.87 -17.02
N ASN A 66 -4.48 -6.63 -16.85
CA ASN A 66 -3.07 -6.37 -16.60
C ASN A 66 -2.63 -6.88 -15.21
N LEU A 67 -3.48 -6.75 -14.18
CA LEU A 67 -3.22 -7.28 -12.85
C LEU A 67 -3.03 -8.80 -12.90
N LEU A 68 -3.96 -9.53 -13.52
CA LEU A 68 -3.87 -10.99 -13.65
C LEU A 68 -2.68 -11.45 -14.50
N LYS A 69 -2.23 -10.62 -15.45
CA LYS A 69 -1.04 -10.91 -16.26
C LYS A 69 0.25 -10.78 -15.44
N VAL A 70 0.38 -9.74 -14.61
CA VAL A 70 1.64 -9.41 -13.91
C VAL A 70 1.76 -10.15 -12.58
N LEU A 71 0.64 -10.34 -11.87
CA LEU A 71 0.59 -10.91 -10.51
C LEU A 71 1.34 -12.25 -10.35
N PRO A 72 1.16 -13.26 -11.23
CA PRO A 72 1.81 -14.57 -11.03
C PRO A 72 3.34 -14.50 -11.12
N GLU A 73 3.87 -13.60 -11.94
CA GLU A 73 5.31 -13.43 -12.07
C GLU A 73 5.93 -12.82 -10.82
N VAL A 74 5.33 -11.73 -10.31
CA VAL A 74 5.78 -11.06 -9.08
C VAL A 74 5.67 -12.00 -7.89
N GLU A 75 4.54 -12.69 -7.74
CA GLU A 75 4.32 -13.69 -6.69
C GLU A 75 5.39 -14.78 -6.71
N ARG A 76 5.76 -15.28 -7.90
CA ARG A 76 6.84 -16.27 -8.06
C ARG A 76 8.20 -15.71 -7.66
N LYS A 77 8.54 -14.46 -8.03
CA LYS A 77 9.79 -13.81 -7.61
C LYS A 77 9.84 -13.68 -6.08
N ILE A 78 8.75 -13.24 -5.45
CA ILE A 78 8.63 -13.14 -3.98
C ILE A 78 8.84 -14.50 -3.31
N LYS A 79 8.14 -15.54 -3.76
CA LYS A 79 8.26 -16.91 -3.20
C LYS A 79 9.63 -17.56 -3.39
N THR A 80 10.44 -17.02 -4.31
CA THR A 80 11.82 -17.47 -4.49
C THR A 80 12.74 -16.88 -3.41
N LEU A 81 12.43 -15.67 -2.93
CA LEU A 81 13.23 -14.94 -1.94
C LEU A 81 12.75 -15.18 -0.49
N PHE A 82 11.44 -15.39 -0.30
CA PHE A 82 10.80 -15.44 1.01
C PHE A 82 9.87 -16.66 1.12
N ASP A 83 9.81 -17.27 2.31
CA ASP A 83 8.87 -18.35 2.59
C ASP A 83 7.46 -17.80 2.87
N VAL A 84 6.75 -17.42 1.81
CA VAL A 84 5.41 -16.83 1.87
C VAL A 84 4.35 -17.90 1.64
N LYS A 85 3.55 -18.16 2.67
CA LYS A 85 2.46 -19.16 2.68
C LYS A 85 1.21 -18.60 3.38
N ASP A 86 0.10 -19.29 3.19
CA ASP A 86 -1.15 -19.08 3.96
C ASP A 86 -1.73 -17.66 3.95
N TYR A 87 -1.70 -16.99 2.79
CA TYR A 87 -2.30 -15.68 2.57
C TYR A 87 -3.42 -15.72 1.52
N ASN A 88 -4.17 -14.63 1.42
CA ASN A 88 -5.11 -14.40 0.32
C ASN A 88 -4.70 -13.24 -0.58
N ILE A 89 -5.18 -13.30 -1.82
CA ILE A 89 -5.22 -12.17 -2.73
C ILE A 89 -6.69 -11.94 -3.05
N VAL A 90 -7.15 -10.70 -2.95
CA VAL A 90 -8.53 -10.31 -3.22
C VAL A 90 -8.51 -9.26 -4.31
N ILE A 91 -9.28 -9.48 -5.37
CA ILE A 91 -9.46 -8.51 -6.45
C ILE A 91 -10.90 -8.01 -6.37
N TYR A 92 -11.06 -6.68 -6.23
CA TYR A 92 -12.36 -6.08 -5.96
C TYR A 92 -12.54 -4.72 -6.60
N VAL A 93 -13.78 -4.24 -6.57
CA VAL A 93 -14.14 -2.88 -6.98
C VAL A 93 -14.74 -2.14 -5.77
N GLY A 94 -13.90 -1.40 -5.06
CA GLY A 94 -14.20 -0.61 -3.86
C GLY A 94 -14.52 0.85 -4.14
N LEU A 95 -14.46 1.73 -3.14
CA LEU A 95 -14.85 3.14 -3.28
C LEU A 95 -13.64 4.09 -3.42
N GLU A 96 -12.54 3.64 -4.02
CA GLU A 96 -11.23 4.32 -4.01
C GLU A 96 -10.54 4.22 -2.62
N ASN A 97 -10.72 3.10 -1.92
CA ASN A 97 -10.04 2.82 -0.65
C ASN A 97 -8.51 2.72 -0.82
N GLY A 98 -8.06 2.11 -1.92
CA GLY A 98 -6.64 1.97 -2.25
C GLY A 98 -6.42 1.07 -3.45
N ALA A 99 -5.35 1.33 -4.22
CA ALA A 99 -4.96 0.50 -5.36
C ALA A 99 -4.44 -0.88 -4.90
N GLY A 100 -3.80 -0.91 -3.74
CA GLY A 100 -3.32 -2.07 -3.01
C GLY A 100 -3.34 -1.75 -1.53
N TRP A 101 -3.58 -2.76 -0.69
CA TRP A 101 -3.38 -2.70 0.75
C TRP A 101 -3.35 -4.12 1.35
N VAL A 102 -2.79 -4.25 2.55
CA VAL A 102 -2.71 -5.52 3.28
C VAL A 102 -3.51 -5.44 4.58
N THR A 103 -4.37 -6.44 4.79
CA THR A 103 -5.20 -6.57 6.00
C THR A 103 -5.51 -8.04 6.28
N GLU A 104 -6.07 -8.35 7.45
CA GLU A 104 -6.66 -9.68 7.70
C GLU A 104 -7.96 -9.82 6.91
N PHE A 105 -8.11 -10.89 6.12
CA PHE A 105 -9.34 -11.25 5.43
C PHE A 105 -9.53 -12.77 5.42
N MET A 106 -10.73 -13.24 5.77
CA MET A 106 -11.09 -14.64 5.98
C MET A 106 -10.11 -15.35 6.93
N GLY A 107 -9.73 -14.66 8.01
CA GLY A 107 -8.83 -15.15 9.05
C GLY A 107 -7.37 -15.33 8.63
N ARG A 108 -6.93 -14.67 7.55
CA ARG A 108 -5.55 -14.76 7.04
C ARG A 108 -5.02 -13.39 6.60
N PRO A 109 -3.70 -13.14 6.68
CA PRO A 109 -3.08 -12.00 6.02
C PRO A 109 -3.43 -12.01 4.53
N SER A 110 -3.86 -10.87 4.00
CA SER A 110 -4.45 -10.80 2.67
C SER A 110 -4.08 -9.49 1.97
N ILE A 111 -3.75 -9.58 0.68
CA ILE A 111 -3.52 -8.44 -0.19
C ILE A 111 -4.82 -8.13 -0.92
N LEU A 112 -5.31 -6.89 -0.85
CA LEU A 112 -6.52 -6.43 -1.52
C LEU A 112 -6.15 -5.45 -2.64
N PHE A 113 -6.49 -5.78 -3.89
CA PHE A 113 -6.29 -4.92 -5.05
C PHE A 113 -7.62 -4.29 -5.51
N GLY A 114 -7.73 -2.97 -5.34
CA GLY A 114 -8.89 -2.17 -5.75
C GLY A 114 -8.75 -1.72 -7.20
N LEU A 115 -9.53 -2.34 -8.10
CA LEU A 115 -9.46 -2.07 -9.53
C LEU A 115 -9.81 -0.62 -9.89
N GLU A 116 -10.73 -0.02 -9.13
CA GLU A 116 -11.13 1.38 -9.32
C GLU A 116 -10.00 2.35 -9.03
N ALA A 117 -9.20 2.10 -7.99
CA ALA A 117 -8.10 2.97 -7.62
C ALA A 117 -6.93 2.81 -8.60
N ILE A 118 -6.66 1.58 -9.06
CA ILE A 118 -5.68 1.33 -10.13
C ILE A 118 -6.07 2.09 -11.40
N ALA A 119 -7.36 2.04 -11.79
CA ALA A 119 -7.87 2.71 -12.97
C ALA A 119 -7.80 4.25 -12.86
N GLU A 120 -8.27 4.82 -11.74
CA GLU A 120 -8.25 6.28 -11.48
C GLU A 120 -6.81 6.83 -11.52
N LEU A 121 -5.85 6.09 -10.94
CA LEU A 121 -4.43 6.48 -10.91
C LEU A 121 -3.69 6.20 -12.23
N LYS A 122 -4.33 5.49 -13.17
CA LYS A 122 -3.76 5.03 -14.44
C LYS A 122 -2.48 4.22 -14.26
N TRP A 123 -2.48 3.33 -13.27
CA TRP A 123 -1.30 2.55 -12.88
C TRP A 123 -1.12 1.24 -13.67
N TYR A 124 -1.70 1.16 -14.88
CA TYR A 124 -1.68 -0.02 -15.74
C TYR A 124 -0.27 -0.58 -16.01
N GLU A 125 0.72 0.31 -16.21
CA GLU A 125 2.12 -0.06 -16.45
C GLU A 125 2.96 -0.12 -15.16
N LYS A 126 2.38 0.26 -14.02
CA LYS A 126 3.04 0.35 -12.70
C LYS A 126 2.72 -0.85 -11.81
N LEU A 127 1.98 -1.83 -12.32
CA LEU A 127 1.49 -2.96 -11.55
C LEU A 127 2.59 -3.87 -11.02
N GLU A 128 3.72 -4.02 -11.73
CA GLU A 128 4.81 -4.85 -11.21
C GLU A 128 5.33 -4.30 -9.87
N GLY A 129 5.55 -2.99 -9.82
CA GLY A 129 5.97 -2.29 -8.61
C GLY A 129 4.89 -2.27 -7.52
N LEU A 130 3.64 -1.94 -7.87
CA LEU A 130 2.52 -1.97 -6.92
C LEU A 130 2.36 -3.35 -6.28
N ILE A 131 2.33 -4.41 -7.07
CA ILE A 131 2.16 -5.77 -6.56
C ILE A 131 3.34 -6.14 -5.66
N ALA A 132 4.58 -5.83 -6.08
CA ALA A 132 5.75 -6.12 -5.27
C ALA A 132 5.76 -5.35 -3.94
N HIS A 133 5.27 -4.09 -3.94
CA HIS A 133 5.09 -3.27 -2.75
C HIS A 133 4.09 -3.90 -1.77
N GLU A 134 2.90 -4.29 -2.24
CA GLU A 134 1.91 -4.93 -1.38
C GLU A 134 2.36 -6.29 -0.85
N PHE A 135 3.08 -7.06 -1.67
CA PHE A 135 3.76 -8.26 -1.18
C PHE A 135 4.81 -7.93 -0.12
N GLY A 136 5.44 -6.76 -0.17
CA GLY A 136 6.35 -6.29 0.85
C GLY A 136 5.69 -6.13 2.22
N HIS A 137 4.50 -5.54 2.27
CA HIS A 137 3.68 -5.50 3.49
C HIS A 137 3.28 -6.90 3.97
N LEU A 138 2.88 -7.79 3.04
CA LEU A 138 2.54 -9.17 3.40
C LEU A 138 3.76 -9.93 3.96
N VAL A 139 4.92 -9.83 3.33
CA VAL A 139 6.18 -10.44 3.79
C VAL A 139 6.53 -9.90 5.17
N HIS A 140 6.36 -8.59 5.38
CA HIS A 140 6.60 -7.96 6.68
C HIS A 140 5.73 -8.57 7.78
N TRP A 141 4.41 -8.66 7.53
CA TRP A 141 3.45 -9.30 8.44
C TRP A 141 3.89 -10.72 8.78
N LEU A 142 4.16 -11.54 7.76
CA LEU A 142 4.49 -12.96 7.97
C LEU A 142 5.80 -13.15 8.73
N LEU A 143 6.82 -12.34 8.44
CA LEU A 143 8.10 -12.41 9.15
C LEU A 143 7.97 -11.99 10.62
N ARG A 144 7.14 -10.97 10.89
CA ARG A 144 6.89 -10.46 12.23
C ARG A 144 6.00 -11.40 13.06
N GLY A 145 5.07 -12.10 12.41
CA GLY A 145 4.13 -13.00 13.06
C GLY A 145 2.98 -12.28 13.78
N GLU A 146 2.76 -11.00 13.48
CA GLU A 146 1.67 -10.20 14.03
C GLU A 146 1.17 -9.18 13.01
N ASP A 147 -0.02 -8.66 13.29
CA ASP A 147 -0.74 -7.69 12.46
C ASP A 147 -0.01 -6.34 12.39
N ILE A 148 0.42 -5.96 11.18
CA ILE A 148 1.14 -4.71 10.92
C ILE A 148 0.22 -3.49 11.03
N GLU A 149 -1.09 -3.61 10.82
CA GLU A 149 -2.01 -2.46 10.90
C GLU A 149 -2.02 -1.88 12.33
N LYS A 150 -1.83 -2.73 13.35
CA LYS A 150 -1.74 -2.31 14.76
C LYS A 150 -0.45 -1.55 15.10
N LEU A 151 0.62 -1.78 14.34
CA LEU A 151 1.86 -1.02 14.51
C LEU A 151 1.69 0.43 14.03
N GLU A 152 0.89 0.60 12.98
CA GLU A 152 0.72 1.83 12.22
C GLU A 152 -0.19 2.87 12.89
N ASP A 153 -0.76 2.55 14.06
CA ASP A 153 -1.47 3.53 14.91
C ASP A 153 -0.59 4.73 15.29
N GLU A 154 0.74 4.55 15.34
CA GLU A 154 1.69 5.65 15.50
C GLU A 154 2.31 6.00 14.14
N GLN A 155 1.93 7.16 13.56
CA GLN A 155 2.35 7.58 12.20
C GLN A 155 3.87 7.59 11.95
N ILE A 156 4.69 7.70 12.99
CA ILE A 156 6.15 7.59 12.86
C ILE A 156 6.57 6.22 12.32
N ILE A 157 5.81 5.17 12.65
CA ILE A 157 6.05 3.79 12.24
C ILE A 157 5.79 3.58 10.74
N TRP A 158 5.02 4.44 10.08
CA TRP A 158 4.86 4.39 8.63
C TRP A 158 6.20 4.49 7.90
N LEU A 159 7.19 5.20 8.45
CA LEU A 159 8.53 5.25 7.86
C LEU A 159 9.18 3.86 7.80
N TYR A 160 8.87 3.00 8.76
CA TYR A 160 9.37 1.64 8.85
C TYR A 160 8.56 0.67 7.98
N THR A 161 7.22 0.68 8.08
CA THR A 161 6.39 -0.27 7.32
C THR A 161 6.39 0.01 5.83
N GLU A 162 6.19 1.27 5.41
CA GLU A 162 6.27 1.70 4.01
C GLU A 162 7.70 1.52 3.47
N GLY A 163 8.69 1.82 4.30
CA GLY A 163 10.09 1.62 3.94
C GLY A 163 10.43 0.16 3.66
N PHE A 164 9.88 -0.76 4.47
CA PHE A 164 10.08 -2.19 4.30
C PHE A 164 9.44 -2.69 3.02
N ALA A 165 8.18 -2.29 2.77
CA ALA A 165 7.48 -2.60 1.52
C ALA A 165 8.24 -2.07 0.29
N GLN A 166 8.74 -0.83 0.37
CA GLN A 166 9.52 -0.20 -0.69
C GLN A 166 10.84 -0.92 -0.96
N ARG A 167 11.46 -1.50 0.08
CA ARG A 167 12.69 -2.29 -0.06
C ARG A 167 12.41 -3.64 -0.72
N ILE A 168 11.30 -4.29 -0.41
CA ILE A 168 10.88 -5.53 -1.08
C ILE A 168 10.57 -5.25 -2.55
N GLU A 169 9.87 -4.15 -2.87
CA GLU A 169 9.65 -3.73 -4.25
C GLU A 169 10.97 -3.60 -5.03
N ASP A 170 11.97 -2.93 -4.44
CA ASP A 170 13.30 -2.76 -5.04
C ASP A 170 14.01 -4.09 -5.33
N LEU A 171 13.93 -5.07 -4.41
CA LEU A 171 14.52 -6.40 -4.61
C LEU A 171 13.89 -7.18 -5.77
N ILE A 172 12.63 -6.88 -6.13
CA ILE A 172 11.87 -7.61 -7.14
C ILE A 172 11.93 -6.94 -8.50
N THR A 173 11.83 -5.62 -8.55
CA THR A 173 11.72 -4.85 -9.79
C THR A 173 13.05 -4.23 -10.24
N GLY A 174 14.01 -4.07 -9.33
CA GLY A 174 15.34 -3.56 -9.65
C GLY A 174 15.35 -2.11 -10.14
N ARG A 175 14.72 -1.19 -9.39
CA ARG A 175 14.60 0.28 -9.61
C ARG A 175 14.05 0.69 -11.01
N PRO A 176 13.09 1.63 -11.12
CA PRO A 176 12.52 2.48 -10.09
C PRO A 176 11.07 2.14 -9.74
N TRP A 177 10.64 2.67 -8.60
CA TRP A 177 9.39 2.35 -7.93
C TRP A 177 8.14 2.72 -8.75
N HIS A 178 7.00 2.13 -8.39
CA HIS A 178 5.72 2.46 -9.00
C HIS A 178 5.33 3.94 -8.81
N PHE A 179 5.92 4.68 -7.87
CA PHE A 179 5.77 6.13 -7.74
C PHE A 179 6.66 6.96 -8.67
N GLU A 180 7.68 6.36 -9.28
CA GLU A 180 8.66 7.10 -10.08
C GLU A 180 7.98 7.80 -11.27
N LYS A 181 8.12 9.12 -11.29
CA LYS A 181 7.80 10.01 -12.41
C LYS A 181 8.72 11.23 -12.31
N GLU A 182 9.14 11.78 -13.44
CA GLU A 182 9.85 13.07 -13.48
C GLU A 182 11.10 13.18 -12.60
N ARG A 183 11.95 12.14 -12.59
CA ARG A 183 13.20 12.09 -11.79
C ARG A 183 12.93 12.30 -10.30
N TRP A 184 11.83 11.73 -9.80
CA TRP A 184 11.37 11.93 -8.43
C TRP A 184 12.38 11.35 -7.44
N PHE A 185 13.01 10.22 -7.76
CA PHE A 185 14.03 9.63 -6.91
C PHE A 185 15.27 10.52 -6.84
N GLU A 186 15.79 10.97 -7.98
CA GLU A 186 16.98 11.83 -8.01
C GLU A 186 16.74 13.13 -7.25
N TRP A 187 15.53 13.70 -7.39
CA TRP A 187 15.14 14.85 -6.59
C TRP A 187 15.16 14.54 -5.09
N CYS A 188 14.63 13.39 -4.68
CA CYS A 188 14.65 12.97 -3.27
C CYS A 188 16.09 12.73 -2.76
N GLU A 189 16.98 12.16 -3.57
CA GLU A 189 18.40 11.99 -3.24
C GLU A 189 19.10 13.33 -3.04
N GLU A 190 18.92 14.28 -3.95
CA GLU A 190 19.49 15.62 -3.87
C GLU A 190 18.98 16.39 -2.64
N HIS A 191 17.76 16.08 -2.17
CA HIS A 191 17.08 16.78 -1.07
C HIS A 191 16.95 15.94 0.21
N GLU A 192 17.65 14.82 0.36
CA GLU A 192 17.48 13.89 1.50
C GLU A 192 17.59 14.60 2.86
N LYS A 193 18.58 15.50 3.00
CA LYS A 193 18.77 16.28 4.24
C LYS A 193 17.57 17.18 4.57
N LEU A 194 16.94 17.75 3.55
CA LEU A 194 15.73 18.57 3.70
C LEU A 194 14.55 17.69 4.16
N LEU A 195 14.38 16.52 3.53
CA LEU A 195 13.32 15.58 3.88
C LEU A 195 13.45 15.10 5.33
N LYS A 196 14.64 14.68 5.75
CA LYS A 196 14.95 14.29 7.14
C LYS A 196 14.62 15.40 8.13
N LYS A 197 15.05 16.64 7.83
CA LYS A 197 14.82 17.80 8.70
C LYS A 197 13.34 18.12 8.84
N GLU A 198 12.57 18.07 7.75
CA GLU A 198 11.13 18.34 7.79
C GLU A 198 10.37 17.22 8.52
N PHE A 199 10.70 15.96 8.28
CA PHE A 199 10.12 14.82 8.98
C PHE A 199 10.38 14.91 10.50
N LEU A 200 11.64 15.16 10.88
CA LEU A 200 12.04 15.35 12.28
C LEU A 200 11.35 16.56 12.93
N ARG A 201 11.19 17.66 12.20
CA ARG A 201 10.48 18.86 12.68
C ARG A 201 9.03 18.53 13.01
N ARG A 202 8.35 17.77 12.14
CA ARG A 202 6.95 17.36 12.36
C ARG A 202 6.81 16.46 13.57
N ILE A 203 7.68 15.47 13.73
CA ILE A 203 7.72 14.63 14.95
C ILE A 203 7.84 15.50 16.20
N LYS A 204 8.83 16.40 16.25
CA LYS A 204 9.09 17.28 17.41
C LYS A 204 7.92 18.20 17.74
N LYS A 205 7.21 18.68 16.71
CA LYS A 205 6.04 19.55 16.86
C LYS A 205 4.71 18.81 16.97
N LYS A 206 4.72 17.47 16.94
CA LYS A 206 3.51 16.62 16.91
C LYS A 206 2.56 17.01 15.76
N GLU A 207 3.13 17.38 14.62
CA GLU A 207 2.36 17.64 13.41
C GLU A 207 2.08 16.34 12.66
N PRO A 208 0.96 16.25 11.94
CA PRO A 208 0.64 15.07 11.13
C PRO A 208 1.71 14.74 10.09
N LEU A 209 1.98 13.45 9.90
CA LEU A 209 2.93 12.91 8.93
C LEU A 209 2.27 12.47 7.62
N ASN A 210 0.93 12.48 7.53
CA ASN A 210 0.19 12.21 6.29
C ASN A 210 0.66 13.02 5.06
N PRO A 211 1.25 14.22 5.14
CA PRO A 211 1.75 14.89 3.93
C PRO A 211 2.97 14.22 3.30
N PHE A 212 3.63 13.29 3.99
CA PHE A 212 4.71 12.48 3.43
C PHE A 212 4.17 11.26 2.66
N PHE A 213 3.01 10.73 3.01
CA PHE A 213 2.55 9.42 2.53
C PHE A 213 1.25 9.47 1.72
N GLY A 214 0.37 10.43 1.97
CA GLY A 214 -0.96 10.47 1.35
C GLY A 214 -0.97 11.05 -0.07
N SER A 215 -1.79 10.47 -0.94
CA SER A 215 -1.99 10.87 -2.34
C SER A 215 -2.64 12.24 -2.54
N TRP A 216 -3.29 12.79 -1.51
CA TRP A 216 -3.96 14.10 -1.55
C TRP A 216 -3.05 15.26 -1.13
N TYR A 217 -1.83 14.96 -0.67
CA TYR A 217 -0.93 15.96 -0.11
C TYR A 217 0.28 16.18 -1.01
N GLN A 218 0.86 17.38 -0.88
CA GLN A 218 2.15 17.72 -1.46
C GLN A 218 3.03 18.40 -0.42
N LEU A 219 4.29 18.02 -0.39
CA LEU A 219 5.37 18.72 0.31
C LEU A 219 6.44 19.09 -0.70
N PHE A 220 6.88 20.34 -0.68
CA PHE A 220 7.88 20.84 -1.64
C PHE A 220 7.47 20.61 -3.12
N GLY A 221 6.16 20.59 -3.42
CA GLY A 221 5.63 20.32 -4.75
C GLY A 221 5.71 18.85 -5.20
N LYS A 222 5.99 17.91 -4.29
CA LYS A 222 6.10 16.47 -4.55
C LYS A 222 5.19 15.67 -3.61
N GLN A 223 4.78 14.49 -4.07
CA GLN A 223 3.97 13.52 -3.31
C GLN A 223 4.84 12.36 -2.84
N PHE A 224 4.32 11.55 -1.91
CA PHE A 224 4.89 10.26 -1.50
C PHE A 224 6.35 10.30 -0.99
N LEU A 225 6.83 11.46 -0.52
CA LEU A 225 8.21 11.64 -0.07
C LEU A 225 8.59 10.75 1.12
N GLY A 226 7.60 10.26 1.87
CA GLY A 226 7.79 9.32 2.98
C GLY A 226 8.30 7.96 2.52
N TYR A 227 7.92 7.51 1.33
CA TYR A 227 8.34 6.23 0.75
C TYR A 227 9.83 6.22 0.44
N TYR A 228 10.36 7.31 -0.13
CA TYR A 228 11.81 7.47 -0.30
C TYR A 228 12.52 7.43 1.04
N LEU A 229 12.06 8.23 2.01
CA LEU A 229 12.72 8.33 3.29
C LEU A 229 12.68 6.99 4.06
N GLY A 230 11.57 6.26 3.96
CA GLY A 230 11.40 4.94 4.54
C GLY A 230 12.31 3.91 3.89
N TYR A 231 12.39 3.89 2.57
CA TYR A 231 13.35 3.04 1.86
C TYR A 231 14.79 3.29 2.33
N LYS A 232 15.20 4.57 2.40
CA LYS A 232 16.55 4.93 2.88
C LYS A 232 16.77 4.52 4.34
N PHE A 233 15.72 4.56 5.16
CA PHE A 233 15.76 4.09 6.53
C PHE A 233 16.02 2.58 6.61
N ILE A 234 15.32 1.76 5.81
CA ILE A 234 15.56 0.31 5.77
C ILE A 234 16.95 -0.02 5.24
N VAL A 235 17.39 0.64 4.16
CA VAL A 235 18.77 0.47 3.63
C VAL A 235 19.83 0.88 4.65
N TRP A 236 19.54 1.86 5.50
CA TRP A 236 20.43 2.24 6.60
C TRP A 236 20.47 1.17 7.69
N LEU A 237 19.33 0.55 8.03
CA LEU A 237 19.26 -0.57 8.97
C LEU A 237 19.99 -1.82 8.45
N GLU A 238 19.91 -2.10 7.15
CA GLU A 238 20.59 -3.24 6.49
C GLU A 238 22.12 -3.20 6.63
N ARG A 239 22.69 -2.08 7.08
CA ARG A 239 24.12 -2.00 7.42
C ARG A 239 24.49 -2.81 8.66
N GLN A 240 23.51 -3.11 9.52
CA GLN A 240 23.73 -3.72 10.84
C GLN A 240 22.83 -4.93 11.10
N TYR A 241 21.75 -5.08 10.33
CA TYR A 241 20.75 -6.13 10.52
C TYR A 241 20.42 -6.78 9.17
N GLU A 242 20.13 -8.08 9.20
CA GLU A 242 19.51 -8.76 8.06
C GLU A 242 18.06 -8.30 7.90
N LEU A 243 17.51 -8.36 6.68
CA LEU A 243 16.15 -7.90 6.40
C LEU A 243 15.09 -8.62 7.27
N THR A 244 15.32 -9.90 7.58
CA THR A 244 14.44 -10.68 8.47
C THR A 244 14.51 -10.27 9.94
N GLU A 245 15.65 -9.72 10.39
CA GLU A 245 15.80 -9.14 11.73
C GLU A 245 15.16 -7.76 11.78
N ILE A 246 15.35 -6.96 10.72
CA ILE A 246 14.69 -5.65 10.56
C ILE A 246 13.19 -5.80 10.72
N ALA A 247 12.57 -6.76 10.03
CA ALA A 247 11.12 -7.02 10.07
C ALA A 247 10.56 -7.25 11.49
N ARG A 248 11.40 -7.73 12.41
CA ARG A 248 11.03 -8.15 13.78
C ARG A 248 11.44 -7.14 14.85
N LEU A 249 11.96 -5.97 14.47
CA LEU A 249 12.33 -4.97 15.45
C LEU A 249 11.15 -4.57 16.34
N GLU A 250 11.41 -4.42 17.62
CA GLU A 250 10.43 -3.96 18.60
C GLU A 250 10.05 -2.51 18.37
N LYS A 251 8.79 -2.15 18.65
CA LYS A 251 8.25 -0.79 18.36
C LYS A 251 9.08 0.34 18.96
N ASN A 252 9.61 0.16 20.17
CA ASN A 252 10.46 1.16 20.82
C ASN A 252 11.82 1.29 20.12
N MET A 253 12.44 0.16 19.76
CA MET A 253 13.69 0.12 19.00
C MET A 253 13.52 0.78 17.62
N ILE A 254 12.40 0.53 16.93
CA ILE A 254 12.08 1.16 15.65
C ILE A 254 12.08 2.69 15.82
N LYS A 255 11.39 3.22 16.83
CA LYS A 255 11.33 4.66 17.09
C LYS A 255 12.71 5.26 17.39
N GLU A 256 13.51 4.59 18.21
CA GLU A 256 14.88 5.01 18.50
C GLU A 256 15.74 5.07 17.22
N LYS A 257 15.69 4.02 16.41
CA LYS A 257 16.40 3.93 15.13
C LYS A 257 15.94 4.99 14.12
N ILE A 258 14.65 5.29 14.06
CA ILE A 258 14.13 6.39 13.23
C ILE A 258 14.74 7.72 13.69
N MET A 259 14.78 7.98 14.99
CA MET A 259 15.36 9.23 15.52
C MET A 259 16.86 9.33 15.22
N GLU A 260 17.62 8.24 15.34
CA GLU A 260 19.03 8.17 14.95
C GLU A 260 19.24 8.42 13.45
N PHE A 261 18.40 7.83 12.60
CA PHE A 261 18.50 7.98 11.15
C PHE A 261 18.20 9.41 10.66
N LEU A 262 17.29 10.10 11.35
CA LEU A 262 16.84 11.46 10.99
C LEU A 262 17.82 12.57 11.43
N THR A 263 18.74 12.27 12.36
CA THR A 263 19.80 13.19 12.81
C THR A 263 21.03 13.17 11.92
#